data_AF-A0A2B7UWI5-F1
#
_entry.id   AF-A0A2B7UWI5-F1
#
_cell.length_a   1.000
_cell.length_b   1.000
_cell.length_c   1.000
_cell.angle_alpha   90.00
_cell.angle_beta   90.00
_cell.angle_gamma   90.00
#
_symmetry.space_group_name_H-M   'P 1'
#
loop_
_entity.id
_entity.type
_entity.pdbx_description
1 polymer ?
#
loop_
_entity_poly.entity_id
_entity_poly.type
_entity_poly.pdbx_seq_one_letter_code
_entity_poly.pdbx_strand_id
1 'polypeptide(L)'
;TGDTGPTGDTVPLATANSGNFYLNTTTSTVANGAPVLLGSTVSVNGTAISLSSPGEISLAANRTYLVNWTVTGFSSASNAGFAFGLDLNGVLVGGTQVNGQFSTIANALSGTAILPVSTASILRLINISTVSVTVNGGGSNTGKGSIITVVALT
;
A
#
# COMPACT_ATOMS: atom_id res chain seq x y z
N THR A 1 28.10 -50.58 -2.67
CA THR A 1 28.57 -49.19 -2.56
C THR A 1 27.64 -48.31 -3.33
N GLY A 2 27.09 -47.29 -2.69
CA GLY A 2 26.19 -46.32 -3.31
C GLY A 2 25.40 -45.58 -2.24
N ASP A 3 26.09 -44.72 -1.48
CA ASP A 3 25.47 -43.85 -0.51
C ASP A 3 24.47 -42.94 -1.21
N THR A 4 23.21 -43.00 -0.79
CA THR A 4 22.25 -41.94 -1.07
C THR A 4 22.71 -40.71 -0.30
N GLY A 5 23.37 -39.78 -1.00
CA GLY A 5 23.79 -38.50 -0.45
C GLY A 5 22.59 -37.73 0.12
N PRO A 6 22.81 -36.80 1.08
CA PRO A 6 21.74 -36.02 1.65
C PRO A 6 21.02 -35.26 0.53
N THR A 7 19.72 -35.51 0.39
CA THR A 7 18.81 -34.64 -0.35
C THR A 7 19.02 -33.23 0.18
N GLY A 8 19.55 -32.36 -0.70
CA GLY A 8 19.98 -31.02 -0.35
C GLY A 8 18.91 -30.26 0.42
N ASP A 9 19.38 -29.40 1.32
CA ASP A 9 18.57 -28.53 2.17
C ASP A 9 17.26 -28.13 1.49
N THR A 10 16.15 -28.75 1.88
CA THR A 10 14.85 -28.10 1.77
C THR A 10 14.87 -26.97 2.78
N VAL A 11 15.59 -25.90 2.44
CA VAL A 11 15.42 -24.60 3.09
C VAL A 11 13.92 -24.33 2.99
N PRO A 12 13.18 -24.18 4.10
CA PRO A 12 11.80 -23.75 4.01
C PRO A 12 11.81 -22.49 3.17
N LEU A 13 11.04 -22.48 2.07
CA LEU A 13 10.82 -21.23 1.34
C LEU A 13 10.30 -20.26 2.39
N ALA A 14 11.14 -19.32 2.82
CA ALA A 14 10.73 -18.23 3.68
C ALA A 14 9.86 -17.35 2.80
N THR A 15 8.61 -17.76 2.59
CA THR A 15 7.64 -16.96 1.89
C THR A 15 7.34 -15.81 2.85
N ALA A 16 8.14 -14.75 2.76
CA ALA A 16 7.87 -13.50 3.46
C ALA A 16 6.41 -13.16 3.19
N ASN A 17 5.64 -12.92 4.25
CA ASN A 17 4.23 -12.59 4.05
C ASN A 17 4.21 -11.26 3.31
N SER A 18 3.64 -11.20 2.11
CA SER A 18 3.73 -10.01 1.25
C SER A 18 2.42 -9.79 0.51
N GLY A 19 2.04 -8.54 0.30
CA GLY A 19 0.86 -8.17 -0.48
C GLY A 19 1.15 -6.98 -1.40
N ASN A 20 0.70 -7.06 -2.65
CA ASN A 20 0.73 -5.96 -3.62
C ASN A 20 -0.71 -5.61 -4.04
N PHE A 21 -1.14 -4.39 -3.73
CA PHE A 21 -2.52 -3.93 -3.92
C PHE A 21 -2.55 -2.66 -4.76
N TYR A 22 -3.46 -2.62 -5.73
CA TYR A 22 -3.56 -1.55 -6.73
C TYR A 22 -4.97 -0.97 -6.74
N LEU A 23 -5.08 0.27 -7.20
CA LEU A 23 -6.37 0.85 -7.55
C LEU A 23 -7.02 -0.01 -8.64
N ASN A 24 -8.29 -0.38 -8.44
CA ASN A 24 -9.03 -1.28 -9.33
C ASN A 24 -9.75 -0.55 -10.48
N THR A 25 -9.67 0.78 -10.53
CA THR A 25 -10.28 1.62 -11.57
C THR A 25 -9.22 2.44 -12.29
N THR A 26 -9.51 2.93 -13.50
CA THR A 26 -8.61 3.84 -14.23
C THR A 26 -8.38 5.14 -13.46
N THR A 27 -9.41 5.67 -12.83
CA THR A 27 -9.33 6.82 -11.92
C THR A 27 -10.32 6.68 -10.78
N SER A 28 -10.05 7.34 -9.66
CA SER A 28 -10.97 7.44 -8.52
C SER A 28 -10.80 8.80 -7.84
N THR A 29 -11.89 9.37 -7.33
CA THR A 29 -11.82 10.60 -6.52
C THR A 29 -11.80 10.21 -5.05
N VAL A 30 -10.72 10.57 -4.35
CA VAL A 30 -10.51 10.27 -2.93
C VAL A 30 -10.78 11.55 -2.13
N ALA A 31 -11.84 11.55 -1.33
CA ALA A 31 -12.16 12.68 -0.45
C ALA A 31 -11.12 12.82 0.69
N ASN A 32 -11.09 13.98 1.34
CA ASN A 32 -10.28 14.19 2.55
C ASN A 32 -10.65 13.14 3.62
N GLY A 33 -9.65 12.46 4.17
CA GLY A 33 -9.77 11.41 5.18
C GLY A 33 -10.21 10.05 4.63
N ALA A 34 -10.54 9.96 3.34
CA ALA A 34 -10.95 8.71 2.71
C ALA A 34 -9.74 7.86 2.27
N PRO A 35 -9.86 6.52 2.30
CA PRO A 35 -8.84 5.64 1.76
C PRO A 35 -8.83 5.67 0.23
N VAL A 36 -7.64 5.48 -0.34
CA VAL A 36 -7.50 5.07 -1.74
C VAL A 36 -8.10 3.68 -1.88
N LEU A 37 -9.10 3.52 -2.76
CA LEU A 37 -9.85 2.26 -2.92
C LEU A 37 -9.04 1.22 -3.71
N LEU A 38 -8.00 0.69 -3.07
CA LEU A 38 -7.17 -0.40 -3.57
C LEU A 38 -8.01 -1.68 -3.58
N GLY A 39 -8.44 -2.11 -4.76
CA GLY A 39 -9.39 -3.22 -4.91
C GLY A 39 -8.86 -4.39 -5.74
N SER A 40 -7.67 -4.25 -6.34
CA SER A 40 -7.06 -5.30 -7.16
C SER A 40 -5.81 -5.82 -6.49
N THR A 41 -5.78 -7.13 -6.25
CA THR A 41 -4.63 -7.84 -5.68
C THR A 41 -3.83 -8.47 -6.80
N VAL A 42 -2.56 -8.12 -6.94
CA VAL A 42 -1.67 -8.79 -7.92
C VAL A 42 -1.06 -10.06 -7.33
N SER A 43 -0.68 -9.99 -6.06
CA SER A 43 -0.09 -11.12 -5.35
C SER A 43 -0.25 -10.94 -3.85
N VAL A 44 -0.71 -11.97 -3.16
CA VAL A 44 -0.62 -12.11 -1.70
C VAL A 44 0.04 -13.45 -1.40
N ASN A 45 1.09 -13.41 -0.59
CA ASN A 45 1.80 -14.57 -0.11
C ASN A 45 1.63 -14.69 1.40
N GLY A 46 1.28 -15.88 1.87
CA GLY A 46 1.00 -16.14 3.28
C GLY A 46 -0.37 -15.62 3.72
N THR A 47 -0.61 -15.60 5.03
CA THR A 47 -1.91 -15.29 5.64
C THR A 47 -1.89 -14.04 6.53
N ALA A 48 -0.71 -13.46 6.76
CA ALA A 48 -0.57 -12.31 7.66
C ALA A 48 -1.03 -10.99 7.03
N ILE A 49 -1.24 -10.94 5.71
CA ILE A 49 -1.63 -9.75 4.97
C ILE A 49 -2.78 -10.14 4.05
N SER A 50 -3.89 -9.41 4.10
CA SER A 50 -5.01 -9.62 3.19
C SER A 50 -5.78 -8.32 2.95
N LEU A 51 -6.58 -8.28 1.88
CA LEU A 51 -7.50 -7.17 1.63
C LEU A 51 -8.84 -7.51 2.31
N SER A 52 -9.24 -6.75 3.33
CA SER A 52 -10.54 -6.96 4.00
C SER A 52 -11.69 -6.25 3.28
N SER A 53 -11.38 -5.11 2.64
CA SER A 53 -12.31 -4.27 1.89
C SER A 53 -11.50 -3.42 0.90
N PRO A 54 -12.08 -2.86 -0.17
CA PRO A 54 -11.35 -1.93 -1.04
C PRO A 54 -10.71 -0.78 -0.25
N GLY A 55 -9.38 -0.67 -0.31
CA GLY A 55 -8.61 0.32 0.44
C GLY A 55 -8.26 -0.03 1.89
N GLU A 56 -8.63 -1.22 2.36
CA GLU A 56 -8.36 -1.71 3.72
C GLU A 56 -7.55 -3.00 3.69
N ILE A 57 -6.34 -2.94 4.22
CA ILE A 57 -5.41 -4.06 4.28
C ILE A 57 -5.34 -4.54 5.72
N SER A 58 -5.79 -5.77 5.95
CA SER A 58 -5.64 -6.46 7.22
C SER A 58 -4.21 -6.92 7.43
N LEU A 59 -3.64 -6.57 8.57
CA LEU A 59 -2.33 -6.97 9.04
C LEU A 59 -2.48 -7.82 10.30
N ALA A 60 -1.88 -9.00 10.33
CA ALA A 60 -1.84 -9.85 11.52
C ALA A 60 -0.96 -9.23 12.62
N ALA A 61 -1.31 -9.55 13.86
CA ALA A 61 -0.61 -9.10 15.07
C ALA A 61 0.83 -9.62 15.19
N ASN A 62 1.58 -9.01 16.13
CA ASN A 62 2.92 -9.39 16.58
C ASN A 62 3.98 -9.47 15.47
N ARG A 63 3.94 -8.51 14.54
CA ARG A 63 4.82 -8.47 13.37
C ARG A 63 5.20 -7.04 13.05
N THR A 64 6.36 -6.87 12.41
CA THR A 64 6.76 -5.59 11.82
C THR A 64 6.55 -5.66 10.31
N TYR A 65 5.98 -4.63 9.71
CA TYR A 65 5.71 -4.57 8.28
C TYR A 65 6.50 -3.43 7.64
N LEU A 66 7.21 -3.71 6.54
CA LEU A 66 7.67 -2.68 5.61
C LEU A 66 6.53 -2.37 4.64
N VAL A 67 6.16 -1.11 4.56
CA VAL A 67 5.12 -0.60 3.66
C VAL A 67 5.75 0.39 2.71
N ASN A 68 5.63 0.13 1.41
CA ASN A 68 5.95 1.08 0.35
C ASN A 68 4.67 1.42 -0.38
N TRP A 69 4.46 2.68 -0.70
CA TRP A 69 3.30 3.09 -1.46
C TRP A 69 3.67 4.13 -2.49
N THR A 70 2.87 4.19 -3.54
CA THR A 70 2.90 5.26 -4.54
C THR A 70 1.47 5.60 -4.90
N VAL A 71 1.12 6.88 -4.88
CA VAL A 71 -0.13 7.41 -5.42
C VAL A 71 0.20 8.27 -6.61
N THR A 72 -0.36 7.93 -7.76
CA THR A 72 -0.32 8.81 -8.92
C THR A 72 -1.64 9.54 -9.00
N GLY A 73 -1.64 10.86 -9.01
CA GLY A 73 -2.88 11.64 -9.02
C GLY A 73 -2.68 13.11 -9.37
N PHE A 74 -3.78 13.83 -9.47
CA PHE A 74 -3.83 15.25 -9.72
C PHE A 74 -5.02 15.88 -8.99
N SER A 75 -4.97 17.20 -8.82
CA SER A 75 -6.04 17.99 -8.23
C SER A 75 -6.39 19.12 -9.19
N SER A 76 -7.68 19.35 -9.44
CA SER A 76 -8.17 20.50 -10.21
C SER A 76 -8.48 21.71 -9.33
N ALA A 77 -8.40 21.58 -8.00
CA ALA A 77 -8.65 22.68 -7.08
C ALA A 77 -7.46 23.66 -7.06
N SER A 78 -7.68 24.89 -7.52
CA SER A 78 -6.65 25.93 -7.56
C SER A 78 -6.02 26.15 -6.19
N ASN A 79 -4.69 26.12 -6.11
CA ASN A 79 -3.88 26.38 -4.92
C ASN A 79 -4.03 25.38 -3.75
N ALA A 80 -4.72 24.25 -3.93
CA ALA A 80 -4.71 23.17 -2.96
C ALA A 80 -3.67 22.13 -3.38
N GLY A 81 -2.56 22.05 -2.62
CA GLY A 81 -1.67 20.89 -2.69
C GLY A 81 -2.43 19.62 -2.35
N PHE A 82 -1.89 18.47 -2.73
CA PHE A 82 -2.45 17.19 -2.35
C PHE A 82 -1.43 16.38 -1.55
N ALA A 83 -1.90 15.56 -0.63
CA ALA A 83 -1.09 14.89 0.35
C ALA A 83 -1.71 13.53 0.72
N PHE A 84 -0.84 12.55 0.94
CA PHE A 84 -1.22 11.21 1.35
C PHE A 84 -0.40 10.76 2.54
N GLY A 85 -0.97 9.86 3.33
CA GLY A 85 -0.30 9.25 4.47
C GLY A 85 -0.88 7.87 4.80
N LEU A 86 -0.16 7.12 5.61
CA LEU A 86 -0.63 5.83 6.11
C LEU A 86 -1.45 6.03 7.37
N ASP A 87 -2.55 5.31 7.47
CA ASP A 87 -3.43 5.25 8.62
C ASP A 87 -3.48 3.81 9.13
N LEU A 88 -3.35 3.64 10.44
CA LEU A 88 -3.44 2.35 11.11
C LEU A 88 -4.56 2.41 12.15
N ASN A 89 -5.62 1.62 11.94
CA ASN A 89 -6.82 1.60 12.79
C ASN A 89 -7.47 2.98 13.00
N GLY A 90 -7.47 3.86 11.99
CA GLY A 90 -8.04 5.21 12.13
C GLY A 90 -7.10 6.25 12.74
N VAL A 91 -5.84 5.90 12.99
CA VAL A 91 -4.81 6.82 13.46
C VAL A 91 -3.77 7.02 12.37
N LEU A 92 -3.56 8.29 11.98
CA LEU A 92 -2.51 8.66 11.05
C LEU A 92 -1.13 8.30 11.62
N VAL A 93 -0.35 7.54 10.85
CA VAL A 93 1.00 7.13 11.21
C VAL A 93 1.95 8.32 11.00
N GLY A 94 2.54 8.82 12.09
CA GLY A 94 3.49 9.92 12.06
C GLY A 94 4.69 9.65 11.15
N GLY A 95 5.10 10.66 10.37
CA GLY A 95 6.25 10.57 9.46
C GLY A 95 5.97 9.91 8.11
N THR A 96 4.73 9.48 7.86
CA THR A 96 4.34 8.86 6.58
C THR A 96 3.66 9.84 5.61
N GLN A 97 3.47 11.09 6.04
CA GLN A 97 2.82 12.13 5.25
C GLN A 97 3.74 12.61 4.14
N VAL A 98 3.26 12.56 2.89
CA VAL A 98 3.97 13.12 1.74
C VAL A 98 3.07 14.13 1.07
N ASN A 99 3.60 15.33 0.85
CA ASN A 99 2.91 16.43 0.21
C ASN A 99 3.37 16.55 -1.25
N GLY A 100 2.41 16.76 -2.13
CA GLY A 100 2.57 17.11 -3.53
C GLY A 100 2.00 18.49 -3.81
N GLN A 101 2.48 19.11 -4.88
CA GLN A 101 1.95 20.38 -5.34
C GLN A 101 0.72 20.18 -6.23
N PHE A 102 -0.13 21.22 -6.26
CA PHE A 102 -1.19 21.31 -7.24
C PHE A 102 -0.65 21.11 -8.65
N SER A 103 -1.35 20.31 -9.45
CA SER A 103 -1.05 20.13 -10.85
C SER A 103 -2.27 19.59 -11.57
N THR A 104 -2.52 20.08 -12.78
CA THR A 104 -3.48 19.48 -13.72
C THR A 104 -2.91 18.24 -14.42
N ILE A 105 -1.62 17.98 -14.22
CA ILE A 105 -0.91 16.80 -14.72
C ILE A 105 -0.77 15.81 -13.56
N ALA A 106 -0.91 14.53 -13.86
CA ALA A 106 -0.72 13.48 -12.87
C ALA A 106 0.72 13.46 -12.34
N ASN A 107 0.88 13.54 -11.01
CA ASN A 107 2.15 13.42 -10.31
C ASN A 107 2.13 12.19 -9.40
N ALA A 108 3.31 11.59 -9.19
CA ALA A 108 3.48 10.47 -8.28
C ALA A 108 4.02 10.96 -6.93
N LEU A 109 3.33 10.61 -5.85
CA LEU A 109 3.84 10.71 -4.48
C LEU A 109 4.14 9.31 -3.98
N SER A 110 5.30 9.13 -3.38
CA SER A 110 5.73 7.84 -2.86
C SER A 110 6.21 8.00 -1.43
N GLY A 111 5.95 6.98 -0.62
CA GLY A 111 6.39 6.93 0.77
C GLY A 111 6.73 5.51 1.20
N THR A 112 7.54 5.44 2.25
CA THR A 112 7.98 4.19 2.88
C THR A 112 7.81 4.31 4.39
N ALA A 113 7.36 3.23 5.03
CA ALA A 113 7.22 3.15 6.48
C ALA A 113 7.55 1.76 7.00
N ILE A 114 8.06 1.69 8.23
CA ILE A 114 8.19 0.46 9.01
C ILE A 114 7.15 0.53 10.12
N LEU A 115 6.20 -0.42 10.13
CA LEU A 115 5.05 -0.44 11.03
C LEU A 115 5.15 -1.63 12.00
N PRO A 116 5.49 -1.41 13.28
CA PRO A 116 5.33 -2.42 14.30
C PRO A 116 3.84 -2.57 14.65
N VAL A 117 3.31 -3.79 14.49
CA VAL A 117 1.89 -4.11 14.70
C VAL A 117 1.78 -5.14 15.82
N SER A 118 1.36 -4.70 17.00
CA SER A 118 1.20 -5.56 18.18
C SER A 118 -0.16 -6.27 18.23
N THR A 119 -1.20 -5.65 17.68
CA THR A 119 -2.55 -6.21 17.55
C THR A 119 -2.98 -6.23 16.09
N ALA A 120 -3.88 -7.15 15.71
CA ALA A 120 -4.39 -7.19 14.35
C ALA A 120 -4.97 -5.82 13.98
N SER A 121 -4.60 -5.31 12.81
CA SER A 121 -4.82 -3.92 12.46
C SER A 121 -5.22 -3.76 11.00
N ILE A 122 -5.98 -2.70 10.72
CA ILE A 122 -6.33 -2.27 9.37
C ILE A 122 -5.40 -1.13 8.96
N LEU A 123 -4.62 -1.37 7.91
CA LEU A 123 -3.79 -0.37 7.25
C LEU A 123 -4.57 0.23 6.08
N ARG A 124 -4.53 1.56 5.98
CA ARG A 124 -5.12 2.34 4.89
C ARG A 124 -4.11 3.36 4.37
N LEU A 125 -4.15 3.62 3.07
CA LEU A 125 -3.49 4.77 2.46
C LEU A 125 -4.54 5.84 2.24
N ILE A 126 -4.45 6.97 2.95
CA ILE A 126 -5.52 7.97 3.01
C ILE A 126 -5.09 9.29 2.38
N ASN A 127 -6.05 9.98 1.76
CA ASN A 127 -5.89 11.37 1.37
C ASN A 127 -5.97 12.26 2.62
N ILE A 128 -4.91 13.00 2.91
CA ILE A 128 -4.83 13.94 4.06
C ILE A 128 -4.87 15.40 3.60
N SER A 129 -5.12 15.65 2.32
CA SER A 129 -5.30 16.99 1.77
C SER A 129 -6.58 17.62 2.29
N THR A 130 -6.66 18.95 2.24
CA THR A 130 -7.90 19.68 2.52
C THR A 130 -8.97 19.54 1.42
N VAL A 131 -8.62 18.91 0.29
CA VAL A 131 -9.48 18.74 -0.88
C VAL A 131 -9.56 17.28 -1.32
N SER A 132 -10.58 16.96 -2.13
CA SER A 132 -10.63 15.69 -2.85
C SER A 132 -9.57 15.65 -3.94
N VAL A 133 -8.96 14.48 -4.15
CA VAL A 133 -7.89 14.26 -5.12
C VAL A 133 -8.31 13.18 -6.10
N THR A 134 -8.09 13.41 -7.40
CA THR A 134 -8.29 12.36 -8.41
C THR A 134 -7.01 11.54 -8.49
N VAL A 135 -7.09 10.27 -8.14
CA VAL A 135 -6.00 9.30 -8.24
C VAL A 135 -6.19 8.44 -9.48
N ASN A 136 -5.08 8.08 -10.10
CA ASN A 136 -5.03 7.22 -11.27
C ASN A 136 -4.71 5.79 -10.84
N GLY A 137 -5.43 4.84 -11.42
CA GLY A 137 -5.05 3.44 -11.43
C GLY A 137 -4.30 3.16 -12.71
N GLY A 138 -3.16 2.51 -12.57
CA GLY A 138 -2.46 1.97 -13.72
C GLY A 138 -3.25 0.76 -14.15
N GLY A 139 -3.58 0.66 -15.44
CA GLY A 139 -3.82 -0.68 -15.99
C GLY A 139 -2.61 -1.55 -15.67
N SER A 140 -2.79 -2.87 -15.57
CA SER A 140 -1.78 -3.85 -15.13
C SER A 140 -0.41 -3.77 -15.84
N ASN A 141 -0.24 -2.91 -16.87
CA ASN A 141 0.94 -2.76 -17.70
C ASN A 141 1.46 -1.32 -17.92
N THR A 142 0.95 -0.25 -17.28
CA THR A 142 1.38 1.14 -17.60
C THR A 142 2.33 1.81 -16.61
N GLY A 143 2.79 1.13 -15.54
CA GLY A 143 3.86 1.63 -14.67
C GLY A 143 3.58 2.97 -13.95
N LYS A 144 2.33 3.46 -13.95
CA LYS A 144 1.89 4.75 -13.37
C LYS A 144 0.58 4.63 -12.61
N GLY A 145 0.45 3.58 -11.80
CA GLY A 145 -0.73 3.31 -11.00
C GLY A 145 -0.51 3.52 -9.52
N SER A 146 -1.57 3.90 -8.81
CA SER A 146 -1.55 3.94 -7.36
C SER A 146 -1.46 2.51 -6.79
N ILE A 147 -0.46 2.25 -5.96
CA ILE A 147 -0.07 0.94 -5.43
C ILE A 147 0.37 1.07 -3.98
N ILE A 148 0.11 0.02 -3.20
CA ILE A 148 0.78 -0.24 -1.93
C ILE A 148 1.33 -1.67 -1.91
N THR A 149 2.57 -1.79 -1.46
CA THR A 149 3.29 -3.03 -1.24
C THR A 149 3.57 -3.16 0.24
N VAL A 150 3.21 -4.30 0.82
CA VAL A 150 3.41 -4.61 2.22
C VAL A 150 4.21 -5.90 2.33
N VAL A 151 5.23 -5.92 3.17
CA VAL A 151 6.06 -7.10 3.47
C VAL A 151 6.21 -7.24 4.98
N ALA A 152 5.85 -8.39 5.53
CA ALA A 152 6.16 -8.73 6.92
C ALA A 152 7.65 -9.02 7.04
N LEU A 153 8.32 -8.30 7.92
CA LEU A 153 9.72 -8.51 8.29
C LEU A 153 9.78 -9.66 9.31
N THR A 154 10.78 -10.51 9.15
CA THR A 154 11.07 -11.65 10.04
C THR A 154 11.67 -11.20 11.35
#